data_AF-A0A839N5T8-F1
#
_entry.id   AF-A0A839N5T8-F1
#
_cell.length_a   1.000
_cell.length_b   1.000
_cell.length_c   1.000
_cell.angle_alpha   90.00
_cell.angle_beta   90.00
_cell.angle_gamma   90.00
#
_symmetry.space_group_name_H-M   'P 1'
#
loop_
_entity.id
_entity.type
_entity.pdbx_description
1 polymer ?
#
loop_
_entity_poly.entity_id
_entity_poly.type
_entity_poly.pdbx_seq_one_letter_code
_entity_poly.pdbx_strand_id
1 'polypeptide(L)'
;MTHHPEASASTDDLDGALDARFTFDYQQIGDLEPGQRWSTWGSCQPLSRGPEPWPDWIITDDAAVDTELGVLKTGKEADVFLLERSAPLDDRSVVLAAKRYRDNTHRTFHRNTAYTEGRKLPKKGGREARALAKSTSFGKTVAAGMWAWAEWEALVRFHRAGLPVPYPAQVDGTEILMELITDSDGAPAPRLAATRPDRNLLESLWVQLCDTITGLAGLGCVHGDLSAYNLLVAGERLVLIDLPQTVDLFGNPHGMDMLQRDCMNVAKWFVARGLDVDGEDLFGEVVARSV
;
A
#
# COMPACT_ATOMS: atom_id res chain seq x y z
N MET A 1 21.80 51.11 -41.78
CA MET A 1 21.81 50.81 -40.33
C MET A 1 20.94 49.60 -40.09
N THR A 2 21.57 48.45 -39.92
CA THR A 2 21.24 47.32 -39.02
C THR A 2 22.14 46.14 -39.43
N HIS A 3 23.36 46.13 -38.89
CA HIS A 3 24.22 44.95 -38.93
C HIS A 3 23.61 43.89 -38.00
N HIS A 4 23.33 42.71 -38.53
CA HIS A 4 23.23 41.49 -37.72
C HIS A 4 24.66 40.96 -37.51
N PRO A 5 25.08 40.63 -36.28
CA PRO A 5 26.30 39.85 -36.09
C PRO A 5 25.95 38.37 -36.31
N GLU A 6 26.55 37.75 -37.32
CA GLU A 6 26.66 36.30 -37.40
C GLU A 6 27.64 35.84 -36.31
N ALA A 7 27.12 35.24 -35.25
CA ALA A 7 27.94 34.51 -34.29
C ALA A 7 28.22 33.11 -34.87
N SER A 8 29.30 32.97 -35.64
CA SER A 8 29.89 31.67 -35.92
C SER A 8 30.60 31.20 -34.65
N ALA A 9 29.93 30.40 -33.82
CA ALA A 9 30.61 29.66 -32.78
C ALA A 9 31.46 28.58 -33.45
N SER A 10 32.77 28.78 -33.50
CA SER A 10 33.74 27.76 -33.89
C SER A 10 33.73 26.65 -32.86
N THR A 11 33.54 25.41 -33.32
CA THR A 11 33.60 24.17 -32.51
C THR A 11 35.02 23.77 -32.08
N ASP A 12 36.00 24.67 -32.17
CA ASP A 12 37.43 24.38 -31.98
C ASP A 12 37.98 24.70 -30.57
N ASP A 13 37.16 25.08 -29.61
CA ASP A 13 37.59 25.44 -28.23
C ASP A 13 37.39 24.31 -27.18
N LEU A 14 37.39 23.04 -27.59
CA LEU A 14 37.29 21.88 -26.68
C LEU A 14 38.59 21.05 -26.59
N ASP A 15 39.76 21.69 -26.71
CA ASP A 15 41.09 21.05 -26.62
C ASP A 15 41.64 20.93 -25.18
N GLY A 16 40.78 21.04 -24.17
CA GLY A 16 41.10 20.72 -22.77
C GLY A 16 40.53 19.36 -22.40
N ALA A 17 41.33 18.49 -21.77
CA ALA A 17 40.82 17.22 -21.21
C ALA A 17 39.54 17.49 -20.41
N LEU A 18 38.42 16.94 -20.89
CA LEU A 18 37.11 17.14 -20.27
C LEU A 18 37.23 16.77 -18.79
N ASP A 19 36.82 17.69 -17.91
CA ASP A 19 36.87 17.45 -16.48
C ASP A 19 35.95 16.28 -16.14
N ALA A 20 36.53 15.21 -15.60
CA ALA A 20 35.80 13.99 -15.25
C ALA A 20 34.66 14.25 -14.26
N ARG A 21 34.67 15.36 -13.51
CA ARG A 21 33.57 15.77 -12.61
C ARG A 21 32.32 16.24 -13.35
N PHE A 22 32.46 16.64 -14.61
CA PHE A 22 31.39 17.13 -15.48
C PHE A 22 31.22 16.26 -16.73
N THR A 23 31.93 15.14 -16.79
CA THR A 23 31.83 14.15 -17.87
C THR A 23 31.12 12.94 -17.30
N PHE A 24 30.00 12.56 -17.91
CA PHE A 24 29.23 11.38 -17.54
C PHE A 24 28.94 10.57 -18.80
N ASP A 25 28.98 9.25 -18.66
CA ASP A 25 28.61 8.36 -19.75
C ASP A 25 27.09 8.42 -19.93
N TYR A 26 26.67 9.10 -20.99
CA TYR A 26 25.26 9.10 -21.39
C TYR A 26 24.93 7.76 -22.04
N GLN A 27 24.11 6.96 -21.36
CA GLN A 27 23.50 5.77 -21.94
C GLN A 27 22.06 6.08 -22.33
N GLN A 28 21.77 6.00 -23.63
CA GLN A 28 20.41 6.13 -24.12
C GLN A 28 19.63 4.86 -23.78
N ILE A 29 18.54 5.02 -23.03
CA ILE A 29 17.58 3.94 -22.81
C ILE A 29 16.60 3.95 -23.99
N GLY A 30 16.28 2.76 -24.49
CA GLY A 30 15.39 2.59 -25.64
C GLY A 30 13.94 3.03 -25.38
N ASP A 31 13.11 2.92 -26.41
CA ASP A 31 11.67 3.16 -26.28
C ASP A 31 11.02 2.11 -25.36
N LEU A 32 9.94 2.51 -24.69
CA LEU A 32 9.17 1.63 -23.82
C LEU A 32 8.31 0.66 -24.63
N GLU A 33 8.28 -0.61 -24.21
CA GLU A 33 7.42 -1.64 -24.79
C GLU A 33 5.95 -1.48 -24.36
N PRO A 34 4.99 -2.09 -25.07
CA PRO A 34 3.59 -2.10 -24.66
C PRO A 34 3.41 -2.66 -23.24
N GLY A 35 2.70 -1.90 -22.39
CA GLY A 35 2.50 -2.27 -20.98
C GLY A 35 3.60 -1.79 -20.03
N GLN A 36 4.58 -1.03 -20.56
CA GLN A 36 5.60 -0.36 -19.76
C GLN A 36 5.30 1.13 -19.56
N ARG A 37 5.79 1.66 -18.45
CA ARG A 37 5.86 3.09 -18.15
C ARG A 37 7.16 3.40 -17.42
N TRP A 38 7.63 4.63 -17.50
CA TRP A 38 8.65 5.10 -16.56
C TRP A 38 8.12 5.01 -15.13
N SER A 39 8.97 4.57 -14.21
CA SER A 39 8.66 4.58 -12.79
C SER A 39 8.26 5.97 -12.34
N THR A 40 7.20 6.05 -11.55
CA THR A 40 6.76 7.32 -10.97
C THR A 40 7.58 7.70 -9.72
N TRP A 41 8.58 6.90 -9.33
CA TRP A 41 9.33 7.13 -8.08
C TRP A 41 9.98 8.52 -8.02
N GLY A 42 10.72 8.90 -9.07
CA GLY A 42 11.40 10.19 -9.15
C GLY A 42 10.44 11.38 -9.25
N SER A 43 9.27 11.17 -9.85
CA SER A 43 8.27 12.23 -10.13
C SER A 43 7.23 12.43 -9.02
N CYS A 44 7.04 11.46 -8.12
CA CYS A 44 6.11 11.61 -7.01
C CYS A 44 6.66 12.55 -5.92
N GLN A 45 5.75 13.08 -5.11
CA GLN A 45 6.15 13.91 -3.97
C GLN A 45 6.94 13.08 -2.96
N PRO A 46 7.96 13.64 -2.27
CA PRO A 46 8.75 12.89 -1.30
C PRO A 46 7.93 12.19 -0.20
N LEU A 47 6.83 12.79 0.26
CA LEU A 47 5.93 12.19 1.26
C LEU A 47 5.05 11.05 0.73
N SER A 48 5.05 10.86 -0.58
CA SER A 48 4.40 9.76 -1.27
C SER A 48 5.31 8.55 -1.46
N ARG A 49 6.53 8.58 -0.92
CA ARG A 49 7.50 7.47 -0.91
C ARG A 49 7.51 6.79 0.46
N GLY A 50 7.84 5.51 0.45
CA GLY A 50 7.85 4.67 1.64
C GLY A 50 8.76 5.22 2.74
N PRO A 51 8.52 4.81 4.00
CA PRO A 51 9.31 5.28 5.13
C PRO A 51 10.77 4.82 5.03
N GLU A 52 11.70 5.74 5.29
CA GLU A 52 13.12 5.44 5.40
C GLU A 52 13.46 4.68 6.71
N PRO A 53 14.55 3.87 6.74
CA PRO A 53 15.39 3.52 5.59
C PRO A 53 14.63 2.65 4.58
N TRP A 54 14.86 2.88 3.29
CA TRP A 54 14.23 2.08 2.24
C TRP A 54 14.85 0.68 2.20
N PRO A 55 14.05 -0.38 2.08
CA PRO A 55 14.56 -1.72 1.81
C PRO A 55 15.45 -1.77 0.57
N ASP A 56 16.51 -2.58 0.62
CA ASP A 56 17.51 -2.70 -0.46
C ASP A 56 16.90 -3.18 -1.79
N TRP A 57 15.74 -3.84 -1.75
CA TRP A 57 15.02 -4.29 -2.93
C TRP A 57 14.27 -3.17 -3.66
N ILE A 58 14.12 -1.99 -3.07
CA ILE A 58 13.46 -0.85 -3.73
C ILE A 58 14.40 -0.24 -4.76
N ILE A 59 13.95 -0.28 -6.01
CA ILE A 59 14.58 0.45 -7.10
C ILE A 59 14.06 1.88 -7.10
N THR A 60 15.00 2.82 -6.92
CA THR A 60 14.75 4.26 -6.78
C THR A 60 15.28 5.08 -7.94
N ASP A 61 15.89 4.41 -8.91
CA ASP A 61 16.49 4.96 -10.11
C ASP A 61 15.46 5.77 -10.92
N ASP A 62 15.81 7.00 -11.32
CA ASP A 62 14.95 7.86 -12.13
C ASP A 62 14.61 7.25 -13.50
N ALA A 63 15.48 6.34 -13.97
CA ALA A 63 15.33 5.61 -15.21
C ALA A 63 14.70 4.21 -15.04
N ALA A 64 14.18 3.89 -13.85
CA ALA A 64 13.49 2.64 -13.65
C ALA A 64 12.23 2.55 -14.52
N VAL A 65 11.92 1.33 -14.97
CA VAL A 65 10.75 1.03 -15.80
C VAL A 65 9.81 0.14 -15.02
N ASP A 66 8.53 0.52 -14.96
CA ASP A 66 7.45 -0.29 -14.41
C ASP A 66 6.75 -1.04 -15.57
N THR A 67 6.68 -2.38 -15.48
CA THR A 67 6.06 -3.29 -16.45
C THR A 67 4.87 -4.01 -15.83
N GLU A 68 3.69 -3.95 -16.47
CA GLU A 68 2.51 -4.70 -16.03
C GLU A 68 2.68 -6.20 -16.30
N LEU A 69 2.67 -7.03 -15.25
CA LEU A 69 2.73 -8.49 -15.38
C LEU A 69 1.33 -9.14 -15.40
N GLY A 70 0.30 -8.42 -14.96
CA GLY A 70 -1.09 -8.85 -15.01
C GLY A 70 -1.87 -8.64 -13.73
N VAL A 71 -3.12 -9.11 -13.70
CA VAL A 71 -4.02 -8.95 -12.56
C VAL A 71 -3.76 -10.04 -11.53
N LEU A 72 -3.41 -9.66 -10.31
CA LEU A 72 -3.34 -10.56 -9.16
C LEU A 72 -4.74 -10.84 -8.59
N LYS A 73 -5.55 -9.80 -8.44
CA LYS A 73 -6.89 -9.90 -7.86
C LYS A 73 -7.79 -8.76 -8.32
N THR A 74 -9.00 -9.09 -8.77
CA THR A 74 -10.05 -8.10 -8.98
C THR A 74 -10.91 -7.92 -7.73
N GLY A 75 -11.27 -6.68 -7.42
CA GLY A 75 -12.13 -6.35 -6.29
C GLY A 75 -13.24 -5.37 -6.66
N LYS A 76 -14.20 -5.21 -5.76
CA LYS A 76 -15.32 -4.26 -5.94
C LYS A 76 -14.84 -2.80 -5.88
N GLU A 77 -13.84 -2.53 -5.06
CA GLU A 77 -13.37 -1.17 -4.76
C GLU A 77 -11.99 -0.88 -5.37
N ALA A 78 -11.15 -1.90 -5.47
CA ALA A 78 -9.83 -1.81 -6.06
C ALA A 78 -9.46 -3.13 -6.73
N ASP A 79 -8.58 -3.05 -7.72
CA ASP A 79 -7.90 -4.21 -8.27
C ASP A 79 -6.43 -4.19 -7.82
N VAL A 80 -5.83 -5.37 -7.74
CA VAL A 80 -4.41 -5.55 -7.44
C VAL A 80 -3.75 -6.19 -8.65
N PHE A 81 -2.68 -5.57 -9.13
CA PHE A 81 -1.86 -6.01 -10.25
C PHE A 81 -0.47 -6.42 -9.76
N LEU A 82 0.17 -7.32 -10.51
CA LEU A 82 1.60 -7.57 -10.41
C LEU A 82 2.31 -6.59 -11.34
N LEU A 83 3.29 -5.89 -10.80
CA LEU A 83 4.06 -4.88 -11.52
C LEU A 83 5.54 -5.10 -11.26
N GLU A 84 6.32 -5.32 -12.30
CA GLU A 84 7.77 -5.39 -12.20
C GLU A 84 8.36 -4.00 -12.35
N ARG A 85 9.18 -3.58 -11.39
CA ARG A 85 10.09 -2.44 -11.57
C ARG A 85 11.47 -2.96 -11.88
N SER A 86 12.05 -2.55 -13.00
CA SER A 86 13.42 -2.89 -13.41
C SER A 86 14.30 -1.66 -13.57
N ALA A 87 15.56 -1.75 -13.17
CA ALA A 87 16.59 -0.75 -13.48
C ALA A 87 17.31 -1.16 -14.78
N PRO A 88 17.10 -0.46 -15.91
CA PRO A 88 17.62 -0.90 -17.21
C PRO A 88 19.15 -0.88 -17.33
N LEU A 89 19.85 -0.26 -16.37
CA LEU A 89 21.30 -0.02 -16.44
C LEU A 89 22.14 -1.06 -15.66
N ASP A 90 21.54 -1.86 -14.77
CA ASP A 90 22.28 -2.81 -13.92
C ASP A 90 21.50 -4.10 -13.56
N ASP A 91 20.52 -4.49 -14.38
CA ASP A 91 19.76 -5.75 -14.33
C ASP A 91 18.97 -6.02 -13.04
N ARG A 92 18.86 -5.07 -12.11
CA ARG A 92 18.00 -5.20 -10.92
C ARG A 92 16.53 -5.17 -11.33
N SER A 93 15.74 -6.08 -10.77
CA SER A 93 14.27 -5.97 -10.83
C SER A 93 13.59 -6.39 -9.52
N VAL A 94 12.39 -5.88 -9.31
CA VAL A 94 11.54 -6.25 -8.18
C VAL A 94 10.08 -6.29 -8.62
N VAL A 95 9.34 -7.29 -8.14
CA VAL A 95 7.89 -7.36 -8.36
C VAL A 95 7.16 -6.77 -7.17
N LEU A 96 6.24 -5.85 -7.46
CA LEU A 96 5.42 -5.10 -6.52
C LEU A 96 3.95 -5.48 -6.70
N ALA A 97 3.17 -5.33 -5.63
CA ALA A 97 1.72 -5.32 -5.71
C ALA A 97 1.22 -3.89 -5.96
N ALA A 98 0.56 -3.67 -7.09
CA ALA A 98 -0.03 -2.38 -7.45
C ALA A 98 -1.55 -2.40 -7.17
N LYS A 99 -1.99 -1.80 -6.07
CA LYS A 99 -3.42 -1.67 -5.73
C LYS A 99 -3.98 -0.38 -6.31
N ARG A 100 -4.90 -0.50 -7.25
CA ARG A 100 -5.55 0.62 -7.95
C ARG A 100 -7.00 0.74 -7.54
N TYR A 101 -7.35 1.87 -6.93
CA TYR A 101 -8.72 2.17 -6.54
C TYR A 101 -9.57 2.56 -7.75
N ARG A 102 -10.78 2.01 -7.81
CA ARG A 102 -11.75 2.30 -8.86
C ARG A 102 -12.52 3.59 -8.57
N ASP A 103 -12.82 4.34 -9.62
CA ASP A 103 -13.74 5.48 -9.60
C ASP A 103 -15.18 4.99 -9.38
N ASN A 104 -15.56 4.74 -8.13
CA ASN A 104 -16.75 3.94 -7.87
C ASN A 104 -18.05 4.76 -8.07
N THR A 105 -18.84 4.41 -9.08
CA THR A 105 -20.21 4.88 -9.30
C THR A 105 -21.22 4.22 -8.35
N HIS A 106 -20.97 3.02 -7.82
CA HIS A 106 -22.01 2.21 -7.15
C HIS A 106 -21.58 1.76 -5.75
N ARG A 107 -21.52 2.69 -4.80
CA ARG A 107 -21.84 2.32 -3.41
C ARG A 107 -23.36 2.30 -3.31
N THR A 108 -23.94 1.10 -3.21
CA THR A 108 -25.23 0.94 -2.57
C THR A 108 -25.08 1.48 -1.15
N PHE A 109 -25.68 2.63 -0.91
CA PHE A 109 -25.58 3.48 0.28
C PHE A 109 -26.13 2.85 1.58
N HIS A 110 -26.23 1.53 1.67
CA HIS A 110 -26.81 0.85 2.83
C HIS A 110 -25.71 0.18 3.65
N ARG A 111 -25.05 0.97 4.54
CA ARG A 111 -24.40 0.57 5.82
C ARG A 111 -23.21 1.43 6.28
N ASN A 112 -22.93 2.57 5.65
CA ASN A 112 -21.57 3.13 5.71
C ASN A 112 -21.40 4.44 6.49
N THR A 113 -22.32 4.79 7.40
CA THR A 113 -22.17 6.01 8.23
C THR A 113 -21.14 5.81 9.34
N ALA A 114 -21.15 4.64 10.00
CA ALA A 114 -20.26 4.32 11.13
C ALA A 114 -18.77 4.30 10.78
N TYR A 115 -18.39 3.97 9.54
CA TYR A 115 -16.98 3.90 9.09
C TYR A 115 -16.41 5.26 8.66
N THR A 116 -17.27 6.25 8.41
CA THR A 116 -16.88 7.61 8.05
C THR A 116 -16.91 8.58 9.23
N GLU A 117 -17.69 8.26 10.27
CA GLU A 117 -17.73 9.01 11.52
C GLU A 117 -16.37 8.88 12.23
N GLY A 118 -15.62 9.99 12.28
CA GLY A 118 -14.26 10.05 12.84
C GLY A 118 -13.15 10.31 11.81
N ARG A 119 -13.42 10.22 10.50
CA ARG A 119 -12.41 10.55 9.48
C ARG A 119 -12.24 12.07 9.35
N LYS A 120 -10.98 12.52 9.19
CA LYS A 120 -10.67 13.91 8.79
C LYS A 120 -11.12 14.14 7.35
N LEU A 121 -12.40 14.45 7.15
CA LEU A 121 -12.92 14.90 5.87
C LEU A 121 -12.18 16.19 5.42
N PRO A 122 -12.06 16.44 4.10
CA PRO A 122 -11.47 17.67 3.59
C PRO A 122 -12.12 18.90 4.22
N LYS A 123 -11.31 19.92 4.54
CA LYS A 123 -11.82 21.15 5.17
C LYS A 123 -13.05 21.67 4.42
N LYS A 124 -14.14 21.92 5.17
CA LYS A 124 -15.41 22.43 4.65
C LYS A 124 -15.15 23.66 3.77
N GLY A 125 -15.49 23.57 2.49
CA GLY A 125 -15.31 24.65 1.51
C GLY A 125 -14.04 24.60 0.64
N GLY A 126 -13.14 23.63 0.84
CA GLY A 126 -11.95 23.39 0.00
C GLY A 126 -12.27 22.87 -1.42
N ARG A 127 -11.28 22.89 -2.32
CA ARG A 127 -11.45 22.42 -3.72
C ARG A 127 -11.89 20.96 -3.78
N GLU A 128 -11.28 20.10 -2.96
CA GLU A 128 -11.63 18.67 -2.83
C GLU A 128 -13.06 18.47 -2.30
N ALA A 129 -13.47 19.22 -1.26
CA ALA A 129 -14.83 19.14 -0.71
C ALA A 129 -15.89 19.54 -1.75
N ARG A 130 -15.58 20.52 -2.62
CA ARG A 130 -16.47 20.93 -3.72
C ARG A 130 -16.50 19.92 -4.86
N ALA A 131 -15.38 19.25 -5.14
CA ALA A 131 -15.31 18.18 -6.12
C ALA A 131 -16.10 16.95 -5.65
N LEU A 132 -16.02 16.60 -4.36
CA LEU A 132 -16.77 15.48 -3.76
C LEU A 132 -18.29 15.75 -3.75
N ALA A 133 -18.70 17.01 -3.58
CA ALA A 133 -20.11 17.41 -3.59
C ALA A 133 -20.76 17.34 -4.99
N LYS A 134 -19.97 17.29 -6.06
CA LYS A 134 -20.44 17.19 -7.44
C LYS A 134 -19.99 15.84 -7.97
N SER A 135 -20.89 14.85 -8.03
CA SER A 135 -20.70 13.45 -8.48
C SER A 135 -20.24 13.26 -9.95
N THR A 136 -19.37 14.14 -10.42
CA THR A 136 -18.67 14.20 -11.70
C THR A 136 -17.58 13.13 -11.78
N SER A 137 -17.09 12.81 -12.98
CA SER A 137 -15.94 11.92 -13.18
C SER A 137 -14.74 12.37 -12.34
N PHE A 138 -14.39 13.66 -12.41
CA PHE A 138 -13.32 14.26 -11.61
C PHE A 138 -13.53 14.07 -10.10
N GLY A 139 -14.75 14.29 -9.59
CA GLY A 139 -15.07 14.06 -8.17
C GLY A 139 -14.89 12.62 -7.72
N LYS A 140 -15.11 11.64 -8.62
CA LYS A 140 -14.91 10.21 -8.35
C LYS A 140 -13.42 9.84 -8.27
N THR A 141 -12.61 10.36 -9.19
CA THR A 141 -11.14 10.17 -9.15
C THR A 141 -10.54 10.78 -7.89
N VAL A 142 -11.01 11.97 -7.47
CA VAL A 142 -10.62 12.57 -6.20
C VAL A 142 -11.01 11.68 -5.02
N ALA A 143 -12.22 11.11 -5.01
CA ALA A 143 -12.65 10.19 -3.96
C ALA A 143 -11.78 8.92 -3.91
N ALA A 144 -11.50 8.31 -5.06
CA ALA A 144 -10.62 7.14 -5.16
C ALA A 144 -9.20 7.44 -4.64
N GLY A 145 -8.66 8.63 -4.97
CA GLY A 145 -7.36 9.07 -4.45
C GLY A 145 -7.34 9.26 -2.94
N MET A 146 -8.44 9.71 -2.33
CA MET A 146 -8.55 9.76 -0.87
C MET A 146 -8.51 8.37 -0.22
N TRP A 147 -9.06 7.34 -0.87
CA TRP A 147 -8.97 5.96 -0.36
C TRP A 147 -7.56 5.41 -0.47
N ALA A 148 -6.89 5.63 -1.60
CA ALA A 148 -5.48 5.28 -1.78
C ALA A 148 -4.61 5.95 -0.72
N TRP A 149 -4.81 7.25 -0.49
CA TRP A 149 -4.07 7.99 0.52
C TRP A 149 -4.35 7.51 1.96
N ALA A 150 -5.60 7.18 2.29
CA ALA A 150 -5.94 6.67 3.62
C ALA A 150 -5.30 5.30 3.90
N GLU A 151 -5.30 4.39 2.92
CA GLU A 151 -4.60 3.11 3.08
C GLU A 151 -3.08 3.30 3.11
N TRP A 152 -2.53 4.21 2.31
CA TRP A 152 -1.12 4.59 2.37
C TRP A 152 -0.71 5.06 3.77
N GLU A 153 -1.46 6.00 4.36
CA GLU A 153 -1.18 6.51 5.71
C GLU A 153 -1.25 5.39 6.76
N ALA A 154 -2.22 4.48 6.64
CA ALA A 154 -2.34 3.32 7.52
C ALA A 154 -1.14 2.37 7.37
N LEU A 155 -0.77 2.00 6.14
CA LEU A 155 0.40 1.15 5.86
C LEU A 155 1.68 1.77 6.42
N VAL A 156 1.93 3.06 6.16
CA VAL A 156 3.14 3.75 6.66
C VAL A 156 3.16 3.75 8.18
N ARG A 157 2.03 4.06 8.82
CA ARG A 157 1.91 4.09 10.27
C ARG A 157 2.17 2.71 10.89
N PHE A 158 1.53 1.67 10.36
CA PHE A 158 1.60 0.32 10.92
C PHE A 158 2.95 -0.33 10.65
N HIS A 159 3.52 -0.13 9.45
CA HIS A 159 4.87 -0.57 9.14
C HIS A 159 5.90 0.07 10.08
N ARG A 160 5.83 1.39 10.32
CA ARG A 160 6.72 2.08 11.27
C ARG A 160 6.59 1.58 12.72
N ALA A 161 5.42 1.07 13.09
CA ALA A 161 5.18 0.47 14.39
C ALA A 161 5.64 -1.00 14.46
N GLY A 162 6.19 -1.56 13.37
CA GLY A 162 6.63 -2.95 13.30
C GLY A 162 5.49 -3.95 13.14
N LEU A 163 4.27 -3.50 12.83
CA LEU A 163 3.16 -4.42 12.53
C LEU A 163 3.42 -5.16 11.20
N PRO A 164 2.98 -6.41 11.08
CA PRO A 164 3.23 -7.20 9.89
C PRO A 164 2.25 -6.79 8.78
N VAL A 165 2.55 -5.69 8.10
CA VAL A 165 1.85 -5.19 6.92
C VAL A 165 2.82 -5.14 5.73
N PRO A 166 2.34 -5.13 4.47
CA PRO A 166 3.21 -4.92 3.32
C PRO A 166 3.96 -3.58 3.43
N TYR A 167 5.24 -3.56 3.10
CA TYR A 167 5.96 -2.29 3.00
C TYR A 167 5.30 -1.37 1.94
N PRO A 168 4.89 -0.15 2.30
CA PRO A 168 4.29 0.79 1.36
C PRO A 168 5.39 1.48 0.54
N ALA A 169 5.63 1.03 -0.69
CA ALA A 169 6.69 1.58 -1.54
C ALA A 169 6.37 2.99 -2.01
N GLN A 170 5.19 3.18 -2.58
CA GLN A 170 4.78 4.47 -3.13
C GLN A 170 3.26 4.62 -3.23
N VAL A 171 2.75 5.85 -3.15
CA VAL A 171 1.38 6.20 -3.56
C VAL A 171 1.40 7.26 -4.66
N ASP A 172 0.62 7.09 -5.70
CA ASP A 172 0.45 8.11 -6.74
C ASP A 172 -0.98 8.09 -7.28
N GLY A 173 -1.67 9.23 -7.16
CA GLY A 173 -3.08 9.34 -7.51
C GLY A 173 -3.97 8.33 -6.77
N THR A 174 -4.46 7.33 -7.51
CA THR A 174 -5.35 6.26 -7.01
C THR A 174 -4.63 4.92 -6.84
N GLU A 175 -3.32 4.88 -7.05
CA GLU A 175 -2.49 3.67 -6.99
C GLU A 175 -1.59 3.67 -5.76
N ILE A 176 -1.49 2.51 -5.12
CA ILE A 176 -0.46 2.22 -4.12
C ILE A 176 0.41 1.08 -4.65
N LEU A 177 1.71 1.30 -4.71
CA LEU A 177 2.71 0.26 -4.89
C LEU A 177 3.20 -0.19 -3.52
N MET A 178 3.19 -1.49 -3.27
CA MET A 178 3.61 -2.09 -2.00
C MET A 178 4.36 -3.40 -2.21
N GLU A 179 5.03 -3.87 -1.17
CA GLU A 179 5.67 -5.19 -1.12
C GLU A 179 4.71 -6.28 -1.63
N LEU A 180 5.17 -7.06 -2.61
CA LEU A 180 4.49 -8.31 -2.94
C LEU A 180 4.88 -9.35 -1.90
N ILE A 181 3.93 -9.71 -1.03
CA ILE A 181 4.13 -10.80 -0.07
C ILE A 181 4.16 -12.11 -0.84
N THR A 182 5.28 -12.83 -0.75
CA THR A 182 5.50 -14.12 -1.41
C THR A 182 5.72 -15.23 -0.39
N ASP A 183 5.42 -16.47 -0.79
CA ASP A 183 5.81 -17.66 -0.05
C ASP A 183 7.27 -18.07 -0.36
N SER A 184 7.72 -19.18 0.22
CA SER A 184 9.08 -19.70 0.03
C SER A 184 9.41 -20.08 -1.41
N ASP A 185 8.40 -20.31 -2.24
CA ASP A 185 8.55 -20.69 -3.64
C ASP A 185 8.52 -19.46 -4.57
N GLY A 186 8.39 -18.25 -4.00
CA GLY A 186 8.33 -16.99 -4.72
C GLY A 186 6.94 -16.69 -5.31
N ALA A 187 5.93 -17.50 -5.02
CA ALA A 187 4.56 -17.26 -5.46
C ALA A 187 3.84 -16.26 -4.52
N PRO A 188 2.87 -15.46 -5.00
CA PRO A 188 2.09 -14.58 -4.14
C PRO A 188 1.45 -15.34 -2.98
N ALA A 189 1.67 -14.88 -1.76
CA ALA A 189 1.24 -15.57 -0.55
C ALA A 189 -0.29 -15.75 -0.51
N PRO A 190 -0.79 -16.96 -0.18
CA PRO A 190 -2.22 -17.20 -0.09
C PRO A 190 -2.84 -16.47 1.10
N ARG A 191 -4.14 -16.20 1.00
CA ARG A 191 -4.93 -15.76 2.15
C ARG A 191 -5.06 -16.88 3.17
N LEU A 192 -5.06 -16.54 4.46
CA LEU A 192 -5.27 -17.48 5.56
C LEU A 192 -6.48 -18.37 5.29
N ALA A 193 -7.60 -17.82 4.82
CA ALA A 193 -8.81 -18.55 4.46
C ALA A 193 -8.57 -19.73 3.48
N ALA A 194 -7.65 -19.58 2.54
CA ALA A 194 -7.30 -20.58 1.53
C ALA A 194 -6.28 -21.63 2.04
N THR A 195 -5.53 -21.31 3.10
CA THR A 195 -4.52 -22.22 3.65
C THR A 195 -5.12 -23.37 4.47
N ARG A 196 -4.31 -24.41 4.71
CA ARG A 196 -4.59 -25.53 5.62
C ARG A 196 -3.32 -25.83 6.44
N PRO A 197 -2.94 -24.93 7.37
CA PRO A 197 -1.74 -25.12 8.18
C PRO A 197 -1.89 -26.36 9.07
N ASP A 198 -0.76 -26.99 9.39
CA ASP A 198 -0.74 -27.99 10.46
C ASP A 198 -0.94 -27.33 11.84
N ARG A 199 -1.03 -28.16 12.89
CA ARG A 199 -1.31 -27.66 14.25
C ARG A 199 -0.26 -26.67 14.75
N ASN A 200 1.02 -26.93 14.52
CA ASN A 200 2.10 -26.09 15.03
C ASN A 200 2.10 -24.72 14.35
N LEU A 201 1.96 -24.71 13.03
CA LEU A 201 1.85 -23.46 12.27
C LEU A 201 0.57 -22.71 12.64
N LEU A 202 -0.55 -23.41 12.82
CA LEU A 202 -1.82 -22.80 13.22
C LEU A 202 -1.73 -22.10 14.58
N GLU A 203 -1.07 -22.72 15.57
CA GLU A 203 -0.81 -22.14 16.89
C GLU A 203 0.12 -20.91 16.79
N SER A 204 1.19 -21.00 16.00
CA SER A 204 2.09 -19.86 15.74
C SER A 204 1.38 -18.68 15.08
N LEU A 205 0.56 -18.94 14.07
CA LEU A 205 -0.22 -17.90 13.37
C LEU A 205 -1.25 -17.24 14.30
N TRP A 206 -1.83 -17.99 15.24
CA TRP A 206 -2.74 -17.44 16.25
C TRP A 206 -2.02 -16.43 17.14
N VAL A 207 -0.84 -16.79 17.68
CA VAL A 207 -0.04 -15.88 18.51
C VAL A 207 0.32 -14.60 17.75
N GLN A 208 0.82 -14.72 16.52
CA GLN A 208 1.13 -13.58 15.66
C GLN A 208 -0.09 -12.68 15.43
N LEU A 209 -1.27 -13.28 15.27
CA LEU A 209 -2.52 -12.53 15.08
C LEU A 209 -2.92 -11.77 16.34
N CYS A 210 -2.82 -12.40 17.52
CA CYS A 210 -3.09 -11.75 18.81
C CYS A 210 -2.17 -10.54 19.01
N ASP A 211 -0.87 -10.71 18.73
CA ASP A 211 0.11 -9.62 18.81
C ASP A 211 -0.20 -8.51 17.80
N THR A 212 -0.62 -8.86 16.58
CA THR A 212 -1.00 -7.89 15.54
C THR A 212 -2.23 -7.07 15.95
N ILE A 213 -3.28 -7.72 16.46
CA ILE A 213 -4.50 -7.04 16.93
C ILE A 213 -4.19 -6.16 18.14
N THR A 214 -3.39 -6.66 19.08
CA THR A 214 -2.94 -5.89 20.24
C THR A 214 -2.15 -4.65 19.83
N GLY A 215 -1.23 -4.80 18.87
CA GLY A 215 -0.46 -3.67 18.37
C GLY A 215 -1.30 -2.64 17.60
N LEU A 216 -2.30 -3.07 16.82
CA LEU A 216 -3.28 -2.16 16.21
C LEU A 216 -4.04 -1.36 17.27
N ALA A 217 -4.58 -2.05 18.29
CA ALA A 217 -5.36 -1.42 19.35
C ALA A 217 -4.50 -0.49 20.22
N GLY A 218 -3.24 -0.84 20.49
CA GLY A 218 -2.27 0.04 21.14
C GLY A 218 -1.92 1.30 20.34
N LEU A 219 -2.10 1.27 19.01
CA LEU A 219 -2.06 2.46 18.16
C LEU A 219 -3.41 3.21 18.12
N GLY A 220 -4.40 2.82 18.92
CA GLY A 220 -5.75 3.39 18.89
C GLY A 220 -6.49 3.10 17.59
N CYS A 221 -6.20 1.96 16.96
CA CYS A 221 -6.81 1.55 15.71
C CYS A 221 -7.51 0.20 15.84
N VAL A 222 -8.63 0.07 15.14
CA VAL A 222 -9.30 -1.21 14.89
C VAL A 222 -9.42 -1.41 13.40
N HIS A 223 -9.27 -2.65 12.92
CA HIS A 223 -9.37 -2.93 11.49
C HIS A 223 -10.81 -2.72 10.98
N GLY A 224 -11.81 -3.12 11.76
CA GLY A 224 -13.23 -2.87 11.48
C GLY A 224 -13.87 -3.85 10.48
N ASP A 225 -13.12 -4.81 9.95
CA ASP A 225 -13.63 -5.91 9.12
C ASP A 225 -12.65 -7.09 9.11
N LEU A 226 -11.97 -7.35 10.24
CA LEU A 226 -10.90 -8.34 10.28
C LEU A 226 -11.48 -9.76 10.10
N SER A 227 -10.85 -10.53 9.21
CA SER A 227 -11.18 -11.93 8.97
C SER A 227 -9.99 -12.66 8.33
N ALA A 228 -10.07 -13.98 8.22
CA ALA A 228 -9.08 -14.79 7.51
C ALA A 228 -8.91 -14.46 6.01
N TYR A 229 -9.77 -13.60 5.43
CA TYR A 229 -9.62 -13.10 4.06
C TYR A 229 -8.70 -11.88 3.95
N ASN A 230 -8.43 -11.20 5.07
CA ASN A 230 -7.61 -9.99 5.15
C ASN A 230 -6.23 -10.28 5.77
N LEU A 231 -5.87 -11.56 5.82
CA LEU A 231 -4.61 -12.08 6.33
C LEU A 231 -3.96 -12.92 5.23
N LEU A 232 -2.68 -12.66 4.94
CA LEU A 232 -1.83 -13.49 4.09
C LEU A 232 -0.93 -14.36 4.96
N VAL A 233 -0.53 -15.52 4.44
CA VAL A 233 0.40 -16.45 5.09
C VAL A 233 1.56 -16.74 4.15
N ALA A 234 2.74 -16.19 4.47
CA ALA A 234 3.99 -16.38 3.75
C ALA A 234 4.88 -17.35 4.53
N GLY A 235 4.74 -18.65 4.25
CA GLY A 235 5.35 -19.69 5.08
C GLY A 235 4.84 -19.61 6.52
N GLU A 236 5.71 -19.21 7.44
CA GLU A 236 5.39 -19.05 8.87
C GLU A 236 4.94 -17.63 9.24
N ARG A 237 5.02 -16.66 8.32
CA ARG A 237 4.72 -15.24 8.59
C ARG A 237 3.26 -14.90 8.25
N LEU A 238 2.54 -14.35 9.22
CA LEU A 238 1.22 -13.74 9.02
C LEU A 238 1.39 -12.27 8.60
N VAL A 239 0.64 -11.82 7.58
CA VAL A 239 0.65 -10.42 7.12
C VAL A 239 -0.77 -9.89 6.99
N LEU A 240 -1.03 -8.73 7.61
CA LEU A 240 -2.29 -8.02 7.56
C LEU A 240 -2.39 -7.15 6.29
N ILE A 241 -3.51 -7.24 5.59
CA ILE A 241 -3.79 -6.46 4.38
C ILE A 241 -5.18 -5.82 4.43
N ASP A 242 -5.44 -4.92 3.47
CA ASP A 242 -6.72 -4.23 3.30
C ASP A 242 -7.09 -3.31 4.46
N LEU A 243 -6.27 -2.26 4.63
CA LEU A 243 -6.37 -1.29 5.71
C LEU A 243 -7.24 -0.03 5.48
N PRO A 244 -7.90 0.23 4.31
CA PRO A 244 -8.63 1.49 4.12
C PRO A 244 -9.84 1.64 5.06
N GLN A 245 -10.25 0.55 5.72
CA GLN A 245 -11.37 0.53 6.67
C GLN A 245 -10.96 0.72 8.13
N THR A 246 -9.67 0.91 8.42
CA THR A 246 -9.20 1.13 9.79
C THR A 246 -9.95 2.31 10.43
N VAL A 247 -10.49 2.10 11.62
CA VAL A 247 -11.26 3.07 12.39
C VAL A 247 -10.48 3.50 13.65
N ASP A 248 -10.67 4.74 14.06
CA ASP A 248 -10.20 5.24 15.36
C ASP A 248 -10.93 4.51 16.49
N LEU A 249 -10.19 3.71 17.25
CA LEU A 249 -10.73 2.85 18.31
C LEU A 249 -11.37 3.69 19.44
N PHE A 250 -10.78 4.84 19.77
CA PHE A 250 -11.19 5.65 20.92
C PHE A 250 -12.10 6.80 20.52
N GLY A 251 -11.94 7.32 19.31
CA GLY A 251 -12.72 8.44 18.76
C GLY A 251 -14.03 8.02 18.13
N ASN A 252 -14.22 6.75 17.77
CA ASN A 252 -15.46 6.24 17.19
C ASN A 252 -16.36 5.60 18.27
N PRO A 253 -17.64 5.98 18.40
CA PRO A 253 -18.57 5.38 19.36
C PRO A 253 -18.73 3.86 19.23
N HIS A 254 -18.42 3.30 18.06
CA HIS A 254 -18.50 1.88 17.75
C HIS A 254 -17.14 1.19 17.73
N GLY A 255 -16.04 1.87 18.09
CA GLY A 255 -14.68 1.32 18.01
C GLY A 255 -14.52 0.02 18.79
N MET A 256 -15.01 -0.02 20.04
CA MET A 256 -14.94 -1.21 20.90
C MET A 256 -15.78 -2.38 20.36
N ASP A 257 -17.00 -2.11 19.88
CA ASP A 257 -17.86 -3.12 19.26
C ASP A 257 -17.22 -3.71 18.00
N MET A 258 -16.55 -2.86 17.20
CA MET A 258 -15.80 -3.31 16.03
C MET A 258 -14.62 -4.19 16.42
N LEU A 259 -13.90 -3.86 17.48
CA LEU A 259 -12.75 -4.63 17.97
C LEU A 259 -13.19 -6.00 18.47
N GLN A 260 -14.26 -6.06 19.26
CA GLN A 260 -14.83 -7.31 19.73
C GLN A 260 -15.24 -8.20 18.55
N ARG A 261 -15.95 -7.63 17.55
CA ARG A 261 -16.33 -8.36 16.34
C ARG A 261 -15.13 -8.89 15.55
N ASP A 262 -14.07 -8.09 15.41
CA ASP A 262 -12.84 -8.50 14.75
C ASP A 262 -12.21 -9.72 15.45
N CYS A 263 -12.11 -9.69 16.79
CA CYS A 263 -11.61 -10.80 17.61
C CYS A 263 -12.46 -12.07 17.43
N MET A 264 -13.79 -11.92 17.50
CA MET A 264 -14.72 -13.04 17.33
C MET A 264 -14.65 -13.66 15.92
N ASN A 265 -14.53 -12.83 14.88
CA ASN A 265 -14.47 -13.29 13.50
C ASN A 265 -13.23 -14.14 13.23
N VAL A 266 -12.07 -13.72 13.74
CA VAL A 266 -10.83 -14.47 13.56
C VAL A 266 -10.81 -15.72 14.42
N ALA A 267 -11.17 -15.63 15.70
CA ALA A 267 -11.23 -16.79 16.60
C ALA A 267 -12.09 -17.91 16.02
N LYS A 268 -13.26 -17.57 15.48
CA LYS A 268 -14.16 -18.52 14.81
C LYS A 268 -13.46 -19.31 13.70
N TRP A 269 -12.58 -18.68 12.93
CA TRP A 269 -11.82 -19.37 11.88
C TRP A 269 -10.81 -20.36 12.48
N PHE A 270 -10.07 -19.98 13.51
CA PHE A 270 -9.09 -20.85 14.17
C PHE A 270 -9.74 -22.03 14.90
N VAL A 271 -10.89 -21.79 15.57
CA VAL A 271 -11.71 -22.86 16.17
C VAL A 271 -12.17 -23.86 15.12
N ALA A 272 -12.63 -23.39 13.96
CA ALA A 272 -13.01 -24.27 12.85
C ALA A 272 -11.83 -25.07 12.27
N ARG A 273 -10.59 -24.74 12.62
CA ARG A 273 -9.37 -25.48 12.27
C ARG A 273 -8.83 -26.34 13.41
N GLY A 274 -9.51 -26.40 14.55
CA GLY A 274 -9.20 -27.30 15.65
C GLY A 274 -8.28 -26.72 16.73
N LEU A 275 -8.15 -25.39 16.81
CA LEU A 275 -7.65 -24.73 18.02
C LEU A 275 -8.77 -24.54 19.05
N ASP A 276 -8.39 -24.55 20.32
CA ASP A 276 -9.25 -24.20 21.45
C ASP A 276 -8.93 -22.76 21.87
N VAL A 277 -9.57 -21.80 21.22
CA VAL A 277 -9.36 -20.35 21.42
C VAL A 277 -10.70 -19.64 21.47
N ASP A 278 -10.79 -18.57 22.26
CA ASP A 278 -11.99 -17.75 22.39
C ASP A 278 -11.72 -16.31 21.93
N GLY A 279 -12.64 -15.76 21.14
CA GLY A 279 -12.57 -14.38 20.69
C GLY A 279 -12.93 -13.38 21.80
N GLU A 280 -13.74 -13.76 22.78
CA GLU A 280 -14.04 -12.90 23.94
C GLU A 280 -12.82 -12.77 24.85
N ASP A 281 -12.09 -13.87 25.09
CA ASP A 281 -10.84 -13.85 25.83
C ASP A 281 -9.79 -12.99 25.12
N LEU A 282 -9.63 -13.16 23.80
CA LEU A 282 -8.76 -12.31 22.99
C LEU A 282 -9.15 -10.83 23.10
N PHE A 283 -10.44 -10.50 22.99
CA PHE A 283 -10.91 -9.13 23.13
C PHE A 283 -10.56 -8.56 24.52
N GLY A 284 -10.81 -9.31 25.59
CA GLY A 284 -10.46 -8.92 26.95
C GLY A 284 -8.96 -8.67 27.12
N GLU A 285 -8.11 -9.53 26.55
CA GLU A 285 -6.66 -9.40 26.57
C GLU A 285 -6.18 -8.16 25.81
N VAL A 286 -6.71 -7.93 24.60
CA VAL A 286 -6.36 -6.76 23.78
C VAL A 286 -6.74 -5.48 24.52
N VAL A 287 -7.95 -5.40 25.09
CA VAL A 287 -8.39 -4.22 25.84
C VAL A 287 -7.52 -3.98 27.07
N ALA A 288 -7.18 -5.02 27.82
CA ALA A 288 -6.34 -4.89 29.02
C ALA A 288 -4.92 -4.37 28.71
N ARG A 289 -4.41 -4.62 27.50
CA ARG A 289 -3.07 -4.20 27.05
C ARG A 289 -3.06 -2.86 26.29
N SER A 290 -4.22 -2.35 25.89
CA SER A 290 -4.34 -1.15 25.04
C SER A 290 -4.76 0.12 25.79
N VAL A 291 -5.00 0.02 27.10
CA VAL A 291 -5.41 1.12 28.00
C VAL A 291 -4.24 1.63 28.83
#